data_AF-A0AB73LFC8-F1
#
_entry.id   AF-A0AB73LFC8-F1
#
_cell.length_a   1.000
_cell.length_b   1.000
_cell.length_c   1.000
_cell.angle_alpha   90.00
_cell.angle_beta   90.00
_cell.angle_gamma   90.00
#
_symmetry.space_group_name_H-M   'P 1'
#
loop_
_entity.id
_entity.type
_entity.pdbx_description
1 polymer ?
#
loop_
_entity_poly.entity_id
_entity_poly.type
_entity_poly.pdbx_seq_one_letter_code
_entity_poly.pdbx_strand_id
1 'polypeptide(L)'
;MAAELSHHAGEVGVAVHEVLNELTRRAQVIADRYPEEEAVNPRLIVEMPVVVQALSALVDTLSALDVLITEWSDIVGPRREAMVKLLARLQSEGFTVANDWEITDTHTWTPLEGDADSELLVQREAEKTVRAERASVYRERIARMVTAFEDTQNHYTEQVHSLIPTLLDG
;
A
#
# COMPACT_ATOMS: atom_id res chain seq x y z
N MET A 1 -6.58 -12.56 2.32
CA MET A 1 -6.21 -11.76 3.51
C MET A 1 -4.76 -11.22 3.54
N ALA A 2 -3.73 -11.92 4.03
CA ALA A 2 -2.37 -11.33 4.12
C ALA A 2 -1.74 -10.97 2.75
N ALA A 3 -2.06 -11.77 1.73
CA ALA A 3 -1.62 -11.57 0.35
C ALA A 3 -2.29 -10.36 -0.35
N GLU A 4 -3.48 -9.90 0.09
CA GLU A 4 -4.18 -8.78 -0.56
C GLU A 4 -3.82 -7.43 0.04
N LEU A 5 -3.58 -7.39 1.36
CA LEU A 5 -2.83 -6.27 1.95
C LEU A 5 -1.44 -6.13 1.32
N SER A 6 -0.87 -7.23 0.80
CA SER A 6 0.36 -7.20 -0.01
C SER A 6 0.12 -6.77 -1.46
N HIS A 7 -1.04 -7.04 -2.05
CA HIS A 7 -1.35 -6.72 -3.44
C HIS A 7 -1.59 -5.22 -3.63
N HIS A 8 -2.34 -4.60 -2.71
CA HIS A 8 -2.53 -3.15 -2.70
C HIS A 8 -1.20 -2.43 -2.39
N ALA A 9 -0.35 -2.96 -1.49
CA ALA A 9 1.03 -2.48 -1.29
C ALA A 9 1.93 -2.60 -2.54
N GLY A 10 1.46 -3.26 -3.59
CA GLY A 10 2.18 -3.46 -4.83
C GLY A 10 2.31 -2.20 -5.68
N GLU A 11 1.33 -1.29 -5.71
CA GLU A 11 1.35 -0.17 -6.67
C GLU A 11 2.46 0.85 -6.40
N VAL A 12 2.63 1.26 -5.12
CA VAL A 12 3.77 2.10 -4.72
C VAL A 12 5.09 1.36 -5.00
N GLY A 13 5.14 0.05 -4.75
CA GLY A 13 6.30 -0.77 -5.07
C GLY A 13 6.62 -0.79 -6.58
N VAL A 14 5.61 -0.89 -7.45
CA VAL A 14 5.76 -0.81 -8.91
C VAL A 14 6.29 0.56 -9.32
N ALA A 15 5.69 1.64 -8.81
CA ALA A 15 6.14 3.01 -9.08
C ALA A 15 7.61 3.21 -8.67
N VAL A 16 8.01 2.70 -7.50
CA VAL A 16 9.41 2.75 -7.04
C VAL A 16 10.33 2.04 -8.03
N HIS A 17 9.96 0.85 -8.52
CA HIS A 17 10.75 0.12 -9.51
C HIS A 17 10.85 0.88 -10.84
N GLU A 18 9.78 1.55 -11.27
CA GLU A 18 9.79 2.38 -12.48
C GLU A 18 10.80 3.53 -12.36
N VAL A 19 10.83 4.23 -11.23
CA VAL A 19 11.82 5.29 -10.95
C VAL A 19 13.23 4.72 -10.99
N LEU A 20 13.50 3.61 -10.30
CA LEU A 20 14.83 3.01 -10.25
C LEU A 20 15.32 2.55 -11.64
N ASN A 21 14.42 2.00 -12.45
CA ASN A 21 14.72 1.63 -13.83
C ASN A 21 15.09 2.85 -14.68
N GLU A 22 14.35 3.95 -14.55
CA GLU A 22 14.63 5.19 -15.27
C GLU A 22 15.95 5.83 -14.84
N LEU A 23 16.25 5.84 -13.53
CA LEU A 23 17.53 6.33 -13.02
C LEU A 23 18.70 5.49 -13.53
N THR A 24 18.55 4.17 -13.54
CA THR A 24 19.53 3.23 -14.11
C THR A 24 19.76 3.52 -15.60
N ARG A 25 18.68 3.71 -16.36
CA ARG A 25 18.75 4.05 -17.78
C ARG A 25 19.50 5.36 -18.02
N ARG A 26 19.22 6.42 -17.23
CA ARG A 26 19.91 7.71 -17.34
C ARG A 26 21.39 7.61 -16.99
N ALA A 27 21.73 6.87 -15.93
CA ALA A 27 23.12 6.61 -15.57
C ALA A 27 23.87 5.88 -16.70
N GLN A 28 23.24 4.90 -17.33
CA GLN A 28 23.82 4.18 -18.47
C GLN A 28 24.08 5.10 -19.66
N VAL A 29 23.14 6.00 -20.00
CA VAL A 29 23.33 6.98 -21.09
C VAL A 29 24.53 7.90 -20.83
N ILE A 30 24.75 8.30 -19.56
CA ILE A 30 25.93 9.07 -19.18
C ILE A 30 27.20 8.22 -19.34
N ALA A 31 27.21 7.00 -18.81
CA ALA A 31 28.35 6.09 -18.89
C ALA A 31 28.76 5.77 -20.34
N ASP A 32 27.77 5.55 -21.23
CA ASP A 32 28.02 5.26 -22.65
C ASP A 32 28.64 6.46 -23.38
N ARG A 33 28.37 7.69 -22.93
CA ARG A 33 28.91 8.93 -23.52
C ARG A 33 30.30 9.31 -22.99
N TYR A 34 30.65 8.80 -21.82
CA TYR A 34 31.90 9.10 -21.11
C TYR A 34 32.57 7.80 -20.65
N PRO A 35 33.13 7.00 -21.57
CA PRO A 35 33.74 5.73 -21.22
C PRO A 35 35.02 5.94 -20.40
N GLU A 36 35.26 5.04 -19.45
CA GLU A 36 36.37 5.12 -18.49
C GLU A 36 37.76 5.22 -19.17
N GLU A 37 37.89 4.62 -20.35
CA GLU A 37 39.14 4.56 -21.11
C GLU A 37 39.40 5.82 -21.98
N GLU A 38 38.47 6.80 -22.00
CA GLU A 38 38.65 8.01 -22.78
C GLU A 38 39.79 8.88 -22.21
N ALA A 39 40.81 9.14 -23.04
CA ALA A 39 41.87 10.06 -22.67
C ALA A 39 41.31 11.47 -22.45
N VAL A 40 41.69 12.09 -21.32
CA VAL A 40 41.28 13.45 -20.94
C VAL A 40 41.57 14.42 -22.09
N ASN A 41 40.52 15.10 -22.56
CA ASN A 41 40.59 16.04 -23.67
C ASN A 41 39.77 17.31 -23.38
N PRO A 42 39.97 18.40 -24.15
CA PRO A 42 39.28 19.67 -23.89
C PRO A 42 37.76 19.60 -23.91
N ARG A 43 37.15 18.68 -24.68
CA ARG A 43 35.70 18.46 -24.68
C ARG A 43 35.23 17.99 -23.30
N LEU A 44 35.94 17.03 -22.70
CA LEU A 44 35.63 16.54 -21.35
C LEU A 44 35.68 17.65 -20.32
N ILE A 45 36.67 18.55 -20.39
CA ILE A 45 36.80 19.68 -19.46
C ILE A 45 35.59 20.63 -19.56
N VAL A 46 35.10 20.87 -20.77
CA VAL A 46 33.95 21.76 -21.03
C VAL A 46 32.62 21.10 -20.67
N GLU A 47 32.45 19.81 -20.94
CA GLU A 47 31.19 19.09 -20.70
C GLU A 47 31.03 18.58 -19.25
N MET A 48 32.14 18.39 -18.51
CA MET A 48 32.12 17.82 -17.14
C MET A 48 31.14 18.51 -16.18
N PRO A 49 30.98 19.84 -16.15
CA PRO A 49 30.00 20.49 -15.27
C PRO A 49 28.56 20.00 -15.49
N VAL A 50 28.18 19.76 -16.75
CA VAL A 50 26.85 19.24 -17.11
C VAL A 50 26.71 17.78 -16.68
N VAL A 51 27.78 16.98 -16.81
CA VAL A 51 27.80 15.59 -16.34
C VAL A 51 27.63 15.51 -14.82
N VAL A 52 28.38 16.34 -14.08
CA VAL A 52 28.26 16.43 -12.63
C VAL A 52 26.84 16.85 -12.24
N GLN A 53 26.26 17.84 -12.92
CA GLN A 53 24.88 18.25 -12.67
C GLN A 53 23.87 17.12 -12.91
N ALA A 54 24.04 16.35 -13.99
CA ALA A 54 23.18 15.22 -14.30
C ALA A 54 23.31 14.09 -13.26
N LEU A 55 24.53 13.75 -12.83
CA LEU A 55 24.75 12.76 -11.77
C LEU A 55 24.19 13.23 -10.42
N SER A 56 24.37 14.50 -10.06
CA SER A 56 23.76 15.08 -8.86
C SER A 56 22.24 14.97 -8.90
N ALA A 57 21.60 15.25 -10.04
CA ALA A 57 20.16 15.10 -10.19
C ALA A 57 19.70 13.64 -9.95
N LEU A 58 20.46 12.64 -10.38
CA LEU A 58 20.15 11.23 -10.09
C LEU A 58 20.23 10.92 -8.60
N VAL A 59 21.25 11.43 -7.90
CA VAL A 59 21.42 11.26 -6.45
C VAL A 59 20.32 11.96 -5.67
N ASP A 60 19.94 13.17 -6.10
CA ASP A 60 18.85 13.93 -5.50
C ASP A 60 17.51 13.18 -5.65
N THR A 61 17.25 12.58 -6.82
CA THR A 61 16.06 11.74 -7.03
C THR A 61 16.08 10.50 -6.15
N LEU A 62 17.21 9.79 -6.01
CA LEU A 62 17.33 8.64 -5.10
C LEU A 62 17.06 9.04 -3.65
N SER A 63 17.57 10.19 -3.23
CA SER A 63 17.37 10.71 -1.87
C SER A 63 15.91 11.06 -1.61
N ALA A 64 15.24 11.70 -2.59
CA ALA A 64 13.82 11.98 -2.51
C ALA A 64 12.96 10.70 -2.48
N LEU A 65 13.35 9.69 -3.26
CA LEU A 65 12.69 8.38 -3.28
C LEU A 65 12.79 7.67 -1.92
N ASP A 66 13.96 7.68 -1.29
CA ASP A 66 14.19 7.10 0.05
C ASP A 66 13.31 7.75 1.12
N VAL A 67 13.18 9.09 1.07
CA VAL A 67 12.27 9.84 1.95
C VAL A 67 10.83 9.38 1.75
N LEU A 68 10.34 9.32 0.50
CA LEU A 68 8.97 8.88 0.22
C LEU A 68 8.70 7.45 0.67
N ILE A 69 9.65 6.53 0.47
CA ILE A 69 9.53 5.13 0.91
C ILE A 69 9.44 5.06 2.43
N THR A 70 10.28 5.82 3.13
CA THR A 70 10.32 5.84 4.59
C THR A 70 9.01 6.40 5.15
N GLU A 71 8.55 7.55 4.66
CA GLU A 71 7.30 8.15 5.10
C GLU A 71 6.08 7.23 4.82
N TRP A 72 6.04 6.64 3.63
CA TRP A 72 4.99 5.68 3.28
C TRP A 72 4.98 4.48 4.23
N SER A 73 6.15 3.92 4.53
CA SER A 73 6.31 2.79 5.46
C SER A 73 5.83 3.15 6.86
N ASP A 74 6.18 4.33 7.35
CA ASP A 74 5.79 4.82 8.69
C ASP A 74 4.27 5.01 8.82
N ILE A 75 3.58 5.31 7.72
CA ILE A 75 2.12 5.44 7.70
C ILE A 75 1.43 4.09 7.53
N VAL A 76 1.91 3.26 6.61
CA VAL A 76 1.26 1.99 6.22
C VAL A 76 1.50 0.91 7.26
N GLY A 77 2.67 0.86 7.90
CA GLY A 77 3.02 -0.13 8.91
C GLY A 77 2.00 -0.23 10.05
N PRO A 78 1.72 0.86 10.80
CA PRO A 78 0.74 0.88 11.87
C PRO A 78 -0.69 0.54 11.40
N ARG A 79 -1.06 0.96 10.19
CA ARG A 79 -2.39 0.67 9.62
C ARG A 79 -2.57 -0.80 9.29
N ARG A 80 -1.54 -1.44 8.72
CA ARG A 80 -1.53 -2.89 8.47
C ARG A 80 -1.66 -3.66 9.78
N GLU A 81 -0.92 -3.26 10.81
CA GLU A 81 -1.01 -3.88 12.14
C GLU A 81 -2.43 -3.75 12.72
N ALA A 82 -3.03 -2.57 12.63
CA ALA A 82 -4.40 -2.33 13.09
C ALA A 82 -5.43 -3.20 12.34
N MET A 83 -5.26 -3.37 11.03
CA MET A 83 -6.12 -4.24 10.21
C MET A 83 -6.00 -5.70 10.64
N VAL A 84 -4.77 -6.20 10.82
CA VAL A 84 -4.53 -7.58 11.28
C VAL A 84 -5.17 -7.82 12.64
N LYS A 85 -5.02 -6.89 13.59
CA LYS A 85 -5.67 -6.98 14.92
C LYS A 85 -7.20 -6.99 14.83
N LEU A 86 -7.78 -6.18 13.94
CA LEU A 86 -9.22 -6.16 13.72
C LEU A 86 -9.71 -7.49 13.16
N LEU A 87 -9.06 -8.02 12.13
CA LEU A 87 -9.41 -9.30 11.51
C LEU A 87 -9.31 -10.47 12.50
N ALA A 88 -8.24 -10.51 13.31
CA ALA A 88 -8.08 -11.50 14.37
C ALA A 88 -9.21 -11.41 15.41
N ARG A 89 -9.63 -10.19 15.76
CA ARG A 89 -10.77 -9.97 16.65
C ARG A 89 -12.08 -10.47 16.05
N LEU A 90 -12.38 -10.15 14.79
CA LEU A 90 -13.58 -10.66 14.11
C LEU A 90 -13.61 -12.19 14.14
N GLN A 91 -12.49 -12.82 13.83
CA GLN A 91 -12.37 -14.28 13.87
C GLN A 91 -12.65 -14.85 15.27
N SER A 92 -12.09 -14.22 16.32
CA SER A 92 -12.34 -14.64 17.71
C SER A 92 -13.80 -14.48 18.15
N GLU A 93 -14.54 -13.55 17.53
CA GLU A 93 -15.96 -13.29 17.81
C GLU A 93 -16.91 -14.16 16.95
N GLY A 94 -16.37 -15.07 16.14
CA GLY A 94 -17.13 -15.97 15.28
C GLY A 94 -17.60 -15.32 13.98
N PHE A 95 -16.80 -14.40 13.42
CA PHE A 95 -16.99 -13.85 12.09
C PHE A 95 -15.87 -14.30 11.15
N THR A 96 -16.18 -14.45 9.87
CA THR A 96 -15.20 -14.65 8.81
C THR A 96 -15.26 -13.48 7.84
N VAL A 97 -14.10 -13.16 7.25
CA VAL A 97 -13.98 -12.07 6.27
C VAL A 97 -13.46 -12.67 4.96
N ALA A 98 -14.24 -12.51 3.90
CA ALA A 98 -13.87 -12.90 2.56
C ALA A 98 -12.89 -11.89 1.93
N ASN A 99 -12.38 -12.23 0.75
CA ASN A 99 -11.38 -11.43 0.03
C ASN A 99 -11.92 -10.06 -0.43
N ASP A 100 -13.23 -9.96 -0.68
CA ASP A 100 -13.95 -8.74 -1.03
C ASP A 100 -14.42 -7.95 0.21
N TRP A 101 -13.89 -8.28 1.39
CA TRP A 101 -14.26 -7.71 2.68
C TRP A 101 -15.69 -8.03 3.15
N GLU A 102 -16.36 -8.99 2.51
CA GLU A 102 -17.65 -9.48 3.00
C GLU A 102 -17.48 -10.17 4.36
N ILE A 103 -18.30 -9.76 5.34
CA ILE A 103 -18.30 -10.32 6.69
C ILE A 103 -19.45 -11.31 6.83
N THR A 104 -19.13 -12.55 7.17
CA THR A 104 -20.10 -13.61 7.45
C THR A 104 -20.05 -14.03 8.91
N ASP A 105 -21.21 -14.06 9.56
CA ASP A 105 -21.36 -14.64 10.90
C ASP A 105 -21.33 -16.17 10.80
N THR A 106 -20.40 -16.80 11.51
CA THR A 106 -20.26 -18.27 11.54
C THR A 106 -20.95 -18.91 12.73
N HIS A 107 -21.66 -18.13 13.55
CA HIS A 107 -22.39 -18.66 14.69
C HIS A 107 -23.50 -19.62 14.25
N THR A 108 -23.50 -20.82 14.83
CA THR A 108 -24.49 -21.86 14.54
C THR A 108 -25.54 -21.89 15.65
N TRP A 109 -26.80 -21.70 15.25
CA TRP A 109 -27.93 -21.73 16.18
C TRP A 109 -28.45 -23.16 16.32
N THR A 110 -28.48 -23.71 17.52
CA THR A 110 -29.13 -25.00 17.78
C THR A 110 -30.62 -24.92 17.43
N PRO A 111 -31.22 -25.85 16.67
CA PRO A 111 -32.65 -25.83 16.42
C PRO A 111 -33.44 -25.79 17.74
N LEU A 112 -34.46 -24.93 17.83
CA LEU A 112 -35.44 -24.99 18.93
C LEU A 112 -36.58 -25.89 18.47
N GLU A 113 -37.05 -26.78 19.34
CA GLU A 113 -38.20 -27.65 19.07
C GLU A 113 -39.51 -26.83 19.02
N GLY A 114 -40.56 -27.40 18.42
CA GLY A 114 -41.83 -26.67 18.16
C GLY A 114 -42.60 -26.25 19.41
N ASP A 115 -42.24 -26.77 20.57
CA ASP A 115 -42.77 -26.41 21.90
C ASP A 115 -41.80 -25.54 22.71
N ALA A 116 -40.73 -25.04 22.08
CA ALA A 116 -39.72 -24.25 22.74
C ALA A 116 -40.31 -23.02 23.44
N ASP A 117 -39.75 -22.74 24.62
CA ASP A 117 -40.15 -21.61 25.44
C ASP A 117 -40.08 -20.29 24.65
N SER A 118 -41.17 -19.52 24.70
CA SER A 118 -41.27 -18.20 24.09
C SER A 118 -40.16 -17.24 24.53
N GLU A 119 -39.67 -17.38 25.76
CA GLU A 119 -38.55 -16.58 26.27
C GLU A 119 -37.24 -16.89 25.52
N LEU A 120 -37.01 -18.17 25.20
CA LEU A 120 -35.82 -18.60 24.44
C LEU A 120 -35.87 -18.14 22.98
N LEU A 121 -37.06 -18.07 22.38
CA LEU A 121 -37.24 -17.54 21.03
C LEU A 121 -36.92 -16.04 20.97
N VAL A 122 -37.43 -15.26 21.92
CA VAL A 122 -37.16 -13.82 22.01
C VAL A 122 -35.67 -13.56 22.27
N GLN A 123 -35.06 -14.30 23.19
CA GLN A 123 -33.64 -14.17 23.50
C GLN A 123 -32.75 -14.44 22.28
N ARG A 124 -33.06 -15.50 21.52
CA ARG A 124 -32.33 -15.82 20.29
C ARG A 124 -32.45 -14.74 19.24
N GLU A 125 -33.64 -14.19 19.03
CA GLU A 125 -33.86 -13.16 18.01
C GLU A 125 -33.15 -11.85 18.40
N ALA A 126 -33.13 -11.52 19.69
CA ALA A 126 -32.34 -10.41 20.21
C ALA A 126 -30.84 -10.64 19.96
N GLU A 127 -30.31 -11.83 20.21
CA GLU A 127 -28.89 -12.13 19.98
C GLU A 127 -28.52 -12.06 18.49
N LYS A 128 -29.35 -12.62 17.59
CA LYS A 128 -29.17 -12.47 16.14
C LYS A 128 -29.10 -11.01 15.71
N THR A 129 -30.02 -10.19 16.24
CA THR A 129 -30.07 -8.76 15.95
C THR A 129 -28.78 -8.07 16.39
N VAL A 130 -28.34 -8.31 17.62
CA VAL A 130 -27.08 -7.75 18.16
C VAL A 130 -25.86 -8.18 17.33
N ARG A 131 -25.80 -9.45 16.89
CA ARG A 131 -24.70 -9.95 16.05
C ARG A 131 -24.73 -9.32 14.65
N ALA A 132 -25.91 -9.13 14.06
CA ALA A 132 -26.09 -8.46 12.78
C ALA A 132 -25.66 -6.98 12.84
N GLU A 133 -26.08 -6.26 13.89
CA GLU A 133 -25.64 -4.88 14.13
C GLU A 133 -24.12 -4.80 14.28
N ARG A 134 -23.52 -5.72 15.03
CA ARG A 134 -22.08 -5.78 15.20
C ARG A 134 -21.34 -6.04 13.89
N ALA A 135 -21.85 -6.95 13.06
CA ALA A 135 -21.30 -7.19 11.72
C ALA A 135 -21.36 -5.94 10.85
N SER A 136 -22.44 -5.15 10.94
CA SER A 136 -22.56 -3.87 10.24
C SER A 136 -21.49 -2.86 10.68
N VAL A 137 -21.29 -2.72 11.99
CA VAL A 137 -20.25 -1.83 12.55
C VAL A 137 -18.85 -2.25 12.09
N TYR A 138 -18.57 -3.55 12.05
CA TYR A 138 -17.30 -4.05 11.52
C TYR A 138 -17.13 -3.76 10.03
N ARG A 139 -18.19 -3.92 9.24
CA ARG A 139 -18.16 -3.62 7.80
C ARG A 139 -17.81 -2.16 7.55
N GLU A 140 -18.47 -1.24 8.24
CA GLU A 140 -18.16 0.20 8.14
C GLU A 140 -16.74 0.53 8.57
N ARG A 141 -16.23 -0.15 9.60
CA ARG A 141 -14.85 0.05 10.07
C ARG A 141 -13.84 -0.46 9.05
N ILE A 142 -14.03 -1.66 8.50
CA ILE A 142 -13.15 -2.22 7.47
C ILE A 142 -13.17 -1.33 6.23
N ALA A 143 -14.35 -0.92 5.76
CA ALA A 143 -14.49 -0.03 4.61
C ALA A 143 -13.67 1.26 4.78
N ARG A 144 -13.80 1.94 5.94
CA ARG A 144 -13.00 3.15 6.22
C ARG A 144 -11.49 2.88 6.24
N MET A 145 -11.06 1.74 6.78
CA MET A 145 -9.64 1.39 6.83
C MET A 145 -9.08 1.06 5.44
N VAL A 146 -9.87 0.38 4.59
CA VAL A 146 -9.50 0.06 3.21
C VAL A 146 -9.40 1.33 2.38
N THR A 147 -10.42 2.20 2.42
CA THR A 147 -10.38 3.49 1.70
C THR A 147 -9.19 4.34 2.13
N ALA A 148 -8.92 4.45 3.43
CA ALA A 148 -7.74 5.20 3.90
C ALA A 148 -6.41 4.58 3.41
N PHE A 149 -6.35 3.26 3.22
CA PHE A 149 -5.19 2.58 2.68
C PHE A 149 -5.01 2.89 1.19
N GLU A 150 -6.08 2.76 0.40
CA GLU A 150 -6.13 3.10 -1.03
C GLU A 150 -5.74 4.56 -1.27
N ASP A 151 -6.32 5.51 -0.52
CA ASP A 151 -6.01 6.94 -0.64
C ASP A 151 -4.52 7.22 -0.41
N THR A 152 -3.92 6.60 0.61
CA THR A 152 -2.50 6.76 0.90
C THR A 152 -1.63 6.13 -0.18
N GLN A 153 -2.05 5.01 -0.74
CA GLN A 153 -1.32 4.38 -1.83
C GLN A 153 -1.35 5.22 -3.09
N ASN A 154 -2.53 5.64 -3.53
CA ASN A 154 -2.67 6.51 -4.68
C ASN A 154 -1.80 7.77 -4.53
N HIS A 155 -1.87 8.41 -3.36
CA HIS A 155 -1.07 9.58 -3.06
C HIS A 155 0.45 9.33 -3.19
N TYR A 156 0.98 8.27 -2.57
CA TYR A 156 2.42 7.97 -2.63
C TYR A 156 2.85 7.43 -4.00
N THR A 157 2.00 6.68 -4.71
CA THR A 157 2.24 6.25 -6.10
C THR A 157 2.41 7.49 -7.00
N GLU A 158 1.51 8.47 -6.88
CA GLU A 158 1.61 9.73 -7.62
C GLU A 158 2.87 10.53 -7.28
N GLN A 159 3.21 10.65 -5.99
CA GLN A 159 4.44 11.33 -5.58
C GLN A 159 5.69 10.64 -6.12
N VAL A 160 5.74 9.30 -6.08
CA VAL A 160 6.86 8.54 -6.64
C VAL A 160 6.95 8.73 -8.16
N HIS A 161 5.83 8.69 -8.89
CA HIS A 161 5.86 8.98 -10.33
C HIS A 161 6.31 10.41 -10.64
N SER A 162 5.99 11.38 -9.79
CA SER A 162 6.45 12.77 -9.94
C SER A 162 7.97 12.93 -9.74
N LEU A 163 8.63 11.94 -9.12
CA LEU A 163 10.10 11.87 -9.03
C LEU A 163 10.77 11.44 -10.34
N ILE A 164 10.01 11.19 -11.41
CA ILE A 164 10.55 11.14 -12.77
C ILE A 164 10.26 12.50 -13.39
N PRO A 165 11.11 13.54 -13.21
CA PRO A 165 10.88 14.77 -13.93
C PRO A 165 11.13 14.53 -15.41
N THR A 166 10.32 15.15 -16.25
CA THR A 166 10.54 15.37 -17.68
C THR A 166 11.78 16.25 -17.87
N LEU A 167 12.97 15.72 -17.56
CA LEU A 167 14.25 16.40 -17.79
C LEU A 167 14.66 16.34 -19.27
N LEU A 168 13.73 16.82 -20.11
CA LEU A 168 13.93 17.37 -21.45
C LEU A 168 13.03 18.60 -21.70
N ASP A 169 12.47 19.23 -20.65
CA ASP A 169 11.80 20.53 -20.78
C ASP A 169 12.77 21.67 -20.39
N GLY A 170 13.73 21.96 -21.28
CA GLY A 170 14.50 23.22 -21.29
C GLY A 170 15.91 23.17 -20.74
#